data_AF-A0A3D3Z511-F1
#
_entry.id   AF-A0A3D3Z511-F1
#
_cell.length_a   1.000
_cell.length_b   1.000
_cell.length_c   1.000
_cell.angle_alpha   90.00
_cell.angle_beta   90.00
_cell.angle_gamma   90.00
#
_symmetry.space_group_name_H-M   'P 1'
#
loop_
_entity.id
_entity.type
_entity.pdbx_description
1 polymer ?
#
loop_
_entity_poly.entity_id
_entity_poly.type
_entity_poly.pdbx_seq_one_letter_code
_entity_poly.pdbx_strand_id
1 'polypeptide(L)'
;MLTLFHTLVAIHIAFGAVGLVSFWVPVLGKKGNRNHRLWGKVFARSILAAGCVALLLSICTLIDPLGTHPHLKDAVFVRGIFGIMMFYLAILTINLAWYGLETIKNKANHAANRRGLNLALQPILIAASLACAIEGVLIGQYLMVGMSMVGFATAGTNLFFMLNPAPGPKVYLMEHVKAIVGAGISVYTAFSAFGAVRLMPSMALHPGLWAIPLVTGLAIILYHHRQIRLSLRARASQTAGAAS
;
A
#
# COMPACT_ATOMS: atom_id res chain seq x y z
N MET A 1 -16.61 23.78 -1.39
CA MET A 1 -15.51 22.84 -1.06
C MET A 1 -15.98 21.69 -0.16
N LEU A 2 -16.62 21.99 0.98
CA LEU A 2 -17.06 20.98 1.96
C LEU A 2 -17.94 19.84 1.39
N THR A 3 -18.96 20.14 0.58
CA THR A 3 -19.86 19.12 -0.01
C THR A 3 -19.11 18.14 -0.94
N LEU A 4 -18.15 18.66 -1.72
CA LEU A 4 -17.29 17.83 -2.55
C LEU A 4 -16.42 16.92 -1.69
N PHE A 5 -15.78 17.48 -0.64
CA PHE A 5 -14.94 16.73 0.28
C PHE A 5 -15.73 15.59 0.95
N HIS A 6 -16.91 15.85 1.49
CA HIS A 6 -17.74 14.80 2.11
C HIS A 6 -18.19 13.72 1.12
N THR A 7 -18.55 14.10 -0.11
CA THR A 7 -18.88 13.14 -1.16
C THR A 7 -17.67 12.23 -1.47
N LEU A 8 -16.48 12.81 -1.61
CA LEU A 8 -15.25 12.05 -1.83
C LEU A 8 -14.92 11.14 -0.63
N VAL A 9 -15.15 11.59 0.61
CA VAL A 9 -14.96 10.77 1.82
C VAL A 9 -15.89 9.55 1.77
N ALA A 10 -17.17 9.73 1.45
CA ALA A 10 -18.13 8.63 1.35
C ALA A 10 -17.71 7.61 0.28
N ILE A 11 -17.28 8.08 -0.90
CA ILE A 11 -16.78 7.22 -1.98
C ILE A 11 -15.51 6.46 -1.55
N HIS A 12 -14.56 7.15 -0.90
CA HIS A 12 -13.33 6.54 -0.41
C HIS A 12 -13.64 5.43 0.60
N ILE A 13 -14.53 5.69 1.56
CA ILE A 13 -14.95 4.70 2.56
C ILE A 13 -15.62 3.50 1.89
N ALA A 14 -16.51 3.72 0.92
CA ALA A 14 -17.20 2.63 0.21
C ALA A 14 -16.21 1.69 -0.50
N PHE A 15 -15.28 2.23 -1.30
CA PHE A 15 -14.26 1.40 -1.95
C PHE A 15 -13.29 0.77 -0.96
N GLY A 16 -12.90 1.52 0.07
CA GLY A 16 -12.03 1.03 1.14
C GLY A 16 -12.64 -0.16 1.90
N ALA A 17 -13.93 -0.11 2.23
CA ALA A 17 -14.64 -1.19 2.91
C ALA A 17 -14.73 -2.46 2.05
N VAL A 18 -15.01 -2.32 0.75
CA VAL A 18 -14.97 -3.45 -0.20
C VAL A 18 -13.58 -4.05 -0.26
N GLY A 19 -12.53 -3.21 -0.29
CA GLY A 19 -11.14 -3.68 -0.23
C GLY A 19 -10.84 -4.44 1.07
N LEU A 20 -11.23 -3.89 2.22
CA LEU A 20 -11.00 -4.48 3.54
C LEU A 20 -11.57 -5.90 3.65
N VAL A 21 -12.81 -6.11 3.19
CA VAL A 21 -13.47 -7.43 3.20
C VAL A 21 -12.89 -8.36 2.14
N SER A 22 -12.71 -7.88 0.91
CA SER A 22 -12.24 -8.71 -0.20
C SER A 22 -10.79 -9.18 -0.05
N PHE A 23 -9.97 -8.50 0.76
CA PHE A 23 -8.58 -8.84 1.03
C PHE A 23 -8.39 -10.25 1.61
N TRP A 24 -9.29 -10.69 2.51
CA TRP A 24 -9.09 -11.96 3.21
C TRP A 24 -9.31 -13.19 2.35
N VAL A 25 -10.19 -13.10 1.35
CA VAL A 25 -10.49 -14.23 0.45
C VAL A 25 -9.23 -14.75 -0.28
N PRO A 26 -8.43 -13.92 -0.97
CA PRO A 26 -7.19 -14.36 -1.60
C PRO A 26 -6.07 -14.66 -0.57
N VAL A 27 -6.09 -14.07 0.63
CA VAL A 27 -5.11 -14.32 1.70
C VAL A 27 -5.28 -15.72 2.31
N LEU A 28 -6.50 -16.11 2.65
CA LEU A 28 -6.79 -17.42 3.27
C LEU A 28 -7.03 -18.52 2.23
N GLY A 29 -7.53 -18.16 1.04
CA GLY A 29 -7.87 -19.12 -0.02
C GLY A 29 -6.66 -19.74 -0.74
N LYS A 30 -6.93 -20.83 -1.45
CA LYS A 30 -5.94 -21.54 -2.28
C LYS A 30 -5.38 -20.62 -3.37
N LYS A 31 -4.07 -20.36 -3.31
CA LYS A 31 -3.37 -19.41 -4.20
C LYS A 31 -3.50 -19.83 -5.67
N GLY A 32 -3.83 -18.86 -6.52
CA GLY A 32 -3.96 -19.05 -7.98
C GLY A 32 -5.27 -19.71 -8.46
N ASN A 33 -6.17 -20.15 -7.56
CA ASN A 33 -7.47 -20.69 -7.95
C ASN A 33 -8.43 -19.57 -8.48
N ARG A 34 -9.63 -19.96 -8.94
CA ARG A 34 -10.64 -19.00 -9.45
C ARG A 34 -10.98 -17.91 -8.43
N ASN A 35 -11.23 -18.28 -7.18
CA ASN A 35 -11.62 -17.34 -6.13
C ASN A 35 -10.49 -16.37 -5.78
N HIS A 36 -9.25 -16.84 -5.64
CA HIS A 36 -8.08 -16.00 -5.41
C HIS A 36 -7.91 -14.96 -6.53
N ARG A 37 -8.07 -15.37 -7.79
CA ARG A 37 -7.96 -14.44 -8.94
C ARG A 37 -9.11 -13.45 -9.02
N LEU A 38 -10.34 -13.89 -8.76
CA LEU A 38 -11.52 -13.02 -8.79
C LEU A 38 -11.46 -11.97 -7.68
N TRP A 39 -11.36 -12.43 -6.42
CA TRP A 39 -11.36 -11.55 -5.26
C TRP A 39 -10.08 -10.71 -5.17
N GLY A 40 -8.93 -11.22 -5.65
CA GLY A 40 -7.73 -10.41 -5.80
C GLY A 40 -7.90 -9.25 -6.78
N LYS A 41 -8.66 -9.43 -7.87
CA LYS A 41 -9.00 -8.34 -8.79
C LYS A 41 -9.99 -7.35 -8.17
N VAL A 42 -10.99 -7.84 -7.43
CA VAL A 42 -11.94 -6.99 -6.70
C VAL A 42 -11.17 -6.12 -5.71
N PHE A 43 -10.35 -6.73 -4.85
CA PHE A 43 -9.48 -6.04 -3.90
C PHE A 43 -8.63 -4.97 -4.59
N ALA A 44 -7.84 -5.34 -5.60
CA ALA A 44 -6.90 -4.41 -6.20
C ALA A 44 -7.59 -3.24 -6.92
N ARG A 45 -8.73 -3.48 -7.59
CA ARG A 45 -9.51 -2.41 -8.24
C ARG A 45 -10.13 -1.47 -7.21
N SER A 46 -10.70 -2.00 -6.13
CA SER A 46 -11.26 -1.21 -5.05
C SER A 46 -10.20 -0.34 -4.38
N ILE A 47 -9.01 -0.88 -4.12
CA ILE A 47 -7.93 -0.13 -3.46
C ILE A 47 -7.30 0.90 -4.40
N LEU A 48 -7.18 0.61 -5.69
CA LEU A 48 -6.78 1.64 -6.67
C LEU A 48 -7.80 2.78 -6.72
N ALA A 49 -9.10 2.47 -6.77
CA ALA A 49 -10.15 3.49 -6.74
C ALA A 49 -10.11 4.31 -5.44
N ALA A 50 -10.04 3.64 -4.28
CA ALA A 50 -9.94 4.30 -2.98
C ALA A 50 -8.69 5.19 -2.89
N GLY A 51 -7.54 4.71 -3.37
CA GLY A 51 -6.29 5.47 -3.42
C GLY A 51 -6.39 6.72 -4.30
N CYS A 52 -6.99 6.61 -5.49
CA CYS A 52 -7.21 7.77 -6.36
C CYS A 52 -8.14 8.81 -5.70
N VAL A 53 -9.20 8.37 -5.03
CA VAL A 53 -10.10 9.27 -4.29
C VAL A 53 -9.37 9.89 -3.10
N ALA A 54 -8.50 9.15 -2.41
CA ALA A 54 -7.68 9.68 -1.32
C ALA A 54 -6.68 10.75 -1.78
N LEU A 55 -6.13 10.65 -3.00
CA LEU A 55 -5.33 11.73 -3.58
C LEU A 55 -6.16 13.02 -3.71
N LEU A 56 -7.39 12.91 -4.22
CA LEU A 56 -8.29 14.06 -4.36
C LEU A 56 -8.67 14.66 -3.00
N LEU A 57 -8.96 13.82 -2.00
CA LEU A 57 -9.23 14.26 -0.62
C LEU A 57 -8.05 15.02 -0.01
N SER A 58 -6.84 14.49 -0.22
CA SER A 58 -5.62 15.11 0.28
C SER A 58 -5.35 16.45 -0.41
N ILE A 59 -5.55 16.53 -1.73
CA ILE A 59 -5.47 17.79 -2.49
C ILE A 59 -6.50 18.81 -1.97
N CYS A 60 -7.74 18.39 -1.71
CA CYS A 60 -8.76 19.28 -1.15
C CYS A 60 -8.29 19.89 0.17
N THR A 61 -7.65 19.09 1.02
CA THR A 61 -7.12 19.54 2.31
C THR A 61 -5.84 20.37 2.18
N LEU A 62 -5.03 20.15 1.15
CA LEU A 62 -3.89 21.01 0.83
C LEU A 62 -4.32 22.41 0.38
N ILE A 63 -5.45 22.51 -0.31
CA ILE A 63 -6.03 23.78 -0.79
C ILE A 63 -6.77 24.50 0.33
N ASP A 64 -7.60 23.80 1.09
CA ASP A 64 -8.49 24.39 2.10
C ASP A 64 -8.50 23.53 3.40
N PRO A 65 -7.43 23.58 4.21
CA PRO A 65 -7.28 22.68 5.36
C PRO A 65 -8.36 22.88 6.42
N LEU A 66 -8.67 24.13 6.78
CA LEU A 66 -9.69 24.43 7.79
C LEU A 66 -11.11 24.25 7.24
N GLY A 67 -11.34 24.45 5.94
CA GLY A 67 -12.64 24.17 5.34
C GLY A 67 -12.95 22.68 5.24
N THR A 68 -11.95 21.80 5.06
CA THR A 68 -12.17 20.34 5.10
C THR A 68 -12.20 19.77 6.52
N HIS A 69 -11.53 20.41 7.49
CA HIS A 69 -11.48 19.98 8.89
C HIS A 69 -11.84 21.13 9.86
N PRO A 70 -13.09 21.64 9.86
CA PRO A 70 -13.48 22.85 10.61
C PRO A 70 -13.45 22.71 12.14
N HIS A 71 -13.32 21.47 12.64
CA HIS A 71 -13.20 21.18 14.06
C HIS A 71 -11.76 21.33 14.58
N LEU A 72 -10.78 21.42 13.69
CA LEU A 72 -9.37 21.64 14.01
C LEU A 72 -9.02 23.11 13.75
N LYS A 73 -8.19 23.71 14.61
CA LYS A 73 -7.82 25.13 14.52
C LYS A 73 -6.45 25.37 13.90
N ASP A 74 -5.59 24.36 13.91
CA ASP A 74 -4.22 24.46 13.40
C ASP A 74 -4.16 24.05 11.92
N ALA A 75 -4.13 25.06 11.04
CA ALA A 75 -4.09 24.85 9.60
C ALA A 75 -2.79 24.17 9.15
N VAL A 76 -1.66 24.44 9.81
CA VAL A 76 -0.35 23.86 9.46
C VAL A 76 -0.36 22.37 9.76
N PHE A 77 -0.81 22.01 10.96
CA PHE A 77 -0.98 20.62 11.36
C PHE A 77 -1.94 19.86 10.42
N VAL A 78 -3.11 20.43 10.14
CA VAL A 78 -4.11 19.79 9.28
C VAL A 78 -3.55 19.59 7.87
N ARG A 79 -2.91 20.61 7.31
CA ARG A 79 -2.31 20.55 5.98
C ARG A 79 -1.18 19.52 5.90
N GLY A 80 -0.35 19.40 6.95
CA GLY A 80 0.71 18.40 7.02
C GLY A 80 0.18 16.97 7.12
N ILE A 81 -0.71 16.71 8.08
CA ILE A 81 -1.24 15.35 8.37
C ILE A 81 -2.24 14.89 7.32
N PHE A 82 -3.31 15.65 7.08
CA PHE A 82 -4.41 15.26 6.21
C PHE A 82 -4.22 15.69 4.74
N GLY A 83 -3.28 16.61 4.49
CA GLY A 83 -2.82 16.95 3.15
C GLY A 83 -1.59 16.15 2.74
N ILE A 84 -0.40 16.52 3.21
CA ILE A 84 0.88 15.97 2.72
C ILE A 84 1.02 14.48 3.02
N MET A 85 0.85 14.06 4.27
CA MET A 85 1.02 12.64 4.64
C MET A 85 -0.03 11.75 3.97
N MET A 86 -1.30 12.14 3.97
CA MET A 86 -2.35 11.37 3.29
C MET A 86 -2.14 11.31 1.78
N PHE A 87 -1.65 12.38 1.16
CA PHE A 87 -1.32 12.39 -0.27
C PHE A 87 -0.22 11.36 -0.57
N TYR A 88 0.85 11.37 0.24
CA TYR A 88 1.91 10.37 0.16
C TYR A 88 1.38 8.93 0.34
N LEU A 89 0.57 8.67 1.37
CA LEU A 89 0.05 7.33 1.65
C LEU A 89 -0.91 6.83 0.56
N ALA A 90 -1.63 7.73 -0.10
CA ALA A 90 -2.45 7.42 -1.26
C ALA A 90 -1.57 7.00 -2.46
N ILE A 91 -0.47 7.71 -2.74
CA ILE A 91 0.52 7.31 -3.77
C ILE A 91 1.12 5.94 -3.42
N LEU A 92 1.53 5.74 -2.17
CA LEU A 92 2.08 4.46 -1.69
C LEU A 92 1.09 3.31 -1.97
N THR A 93 -0.17 3.51 -1.62
CA THR A 93 -1.24 2.50 -1.80
C THR A 93 -1.45 2.17 -3.28
N ILE A 94 -1.49 3.19 -4.14
CA ILE A 94 -1.59 2.99 -5.60
C ILE A 94 -0.37 2.24 -6.13
N ASN A 95 0.84 2.65 -5.72
CA ASN A 95 2.09 2.00 -6.12
C ASN A 95 2.08 0.51 -5.75
N LEU A 96 1.77 0.17 -4.49
CA LEU A 96 1.72 -1.20 -4.00
C LEU A 96 0.68 -2.06 -4.76
N ALA A 97 -0.54 -1.55 -4.95
CA ALA A 97 -1.58 -2.27 -5.66
C ALA A 97 -1.23 -2.47 -7.15
N TRP A 98 -0.77 -1.41 -7.82
CA TRP A 98 -0.40 -1.45 -9.23
C TRP A 98 0.78 -2.37 -9.49
N TYR A 99 1.86 -2.20 -8.73
CA TYR A 99 3.07 -3.01 -8.82
C TYR A 99 2.79 -4.49 -8.53
N GLY A 100 1.97 -4.77 -7.50
CA GLY A 100 1.54 -6.12 -7.19
C GLY A 100 0.80 -6.80 -8.35
N LEU A 101 -0.02 -6.08 -9.11
CA LEU A 101 -0.68 -6.65 -10.29
C LEU A 101 0.27 -6.83 -11.48
N GLU A 102 1.12 -5.84 -11.75
CA GLU A 102 2.06 -5.88 -12.88
C GLU A 102 3.10 -7.00 -12.72
N THR A 103 3.61 -7.25 -11.51
CA THR A 103 4.56 -8.35 -11.25
C THR A 103 3.99 -9.72 -11.61
N ILE A 104 2.70 -9.97 -11.39
CA ILE A 104 2.01 -11.20 -11.81
C ILE A 104 1.74 -11.23 -13.30
N LYS A 105 1.28 -10.13 -13.87
CA LYS A 105 0.99 -10.02 -15.30
C LYS A 105 2.26 -10.26 -16.12
N ASN A 106 3.38 -9.71 -15.66
CA ASN A 106 4.68 -9.78 -16.32
C ASN A 106 5.52 -10.98 -15.87
N LYS A 107 4.91 -12.02 -15.28
CA LYS A 107 5.61 -13.21 -14.77
C LYS A 107 6.49 -13.92 -15.81
N ALA A 108 6.14 -13.82 -17.09
CA ALA A 108 6.87 -14.44 -18.20
C ALA A 108 7.84 -13.48 -18.90
N ASN A 109 7.68 -12.17 -18.70
CA ASN A 109 8.51 -11.13 -19.31
C ASN A 109 8.87 -10.09 -18.25
N HIS A 110 9.94 -10.36 -17.48
CA HIS A 110 10.35 -9.50 -16.38
C HIS A 110 10.65 -8.05 -16.83
N ALA A 111 11.26 -7.87 -18.00
CA ALA A 111 11.64 -6.55 -18.53
C ALA A 111 10.43 -5.62 -18.73
N ALA A 112 9.21 -6.16 -18.90
CA ALA A 112 7.99 -5.36 -19.00
C ALA A 112 7.68 -4.58 -17.71
N ASN A 113 8.19 -4.99 -16.55
CA ASN A 113 8.01 -4.23 -15.31
C ASN A 113 8.73 -2.88 -15.32
N ARG A 114 9.73 -2.67 -16.20
CA ARG A 114 10.56 -1.46 -16.28
C ARG A 114 9.98 -0.36 -17.18
N ARG A 115 8.67 -0.35 -17.41
CA ARG A 115 8.03 0.53 -18.39
C ARG A 115 6.72 1.11 -17.86
N GLY A 116 6.31 2.22 -18.47
CA GLY A 116 5.02 2.86 -18.21
C GLY A 116 4.82 3.29 -16.76
N LEU A 117 3.58 3.20 -16.30
CA LEU A 117 3.19 3.65 -14.96
C LEU A 117 3.93 2.90 -13.83
N ASN A 118 4.28 1.63 -14.05
CA ASN A 118 4.96 0.82 -13.03
C ASN A 118 6.35 1.37 -12.68
N LEU A 119 7.09 1.88 -13.67
CA LEU A 119 8.38 2.54 -13.43
C LEU A 119 8.18 3.99 -12.96
N ALA A 120 7.24 4.72 -13.55
CA ALA A 120 6.99 6.12 -13.20
C ALA A 120 6.56 6.32 -11.73
N LEU A 121 5.79 5.39 -11.17
CA LEU A 121 5.34 5.46 -9.78
C LEU A 121 6.47 5.34 -8.75
N GLN A 122 7.66 4.84 -9.11
CA GLN A 122 8.77 4.70 -8.16
C GLN A 122 9.42 6.05 -7.80
N PRO A 123 9.92 6.87 -8.74
CA PRO A 123 10.42 8.21 -8.41
C PRO A 123 9.33 9.12 -7.85
N ILE A 124 8.07 8.99 -8.30
CA ILE A 124 6.94 9.75 -7.74
C ILE A 124 6.75 9.40 -6.25
N LEU A 125 6.77 8.11 -5.89
CA LEU A 125 6.66 7.69 -4.50
C LEU A 125 7.86 8.16 -3.66
N ILE A 126 9.08 8.12 -4.20
CA ILE A 126 10.28 8.64 -3.52
C ILE A 126 10.12 10.13 -3.21
N ALA A 127 9.72 10.93 -4.21
CA ALA A 127 9.50 12.36 -4.04
C ALA A 127 8.40 12.67 -3.00
N ALA A 128 7.27 11.95 -3.06
CA ALA A 128 6.19 12.10 -2.10
C ALA A 128 6.61 11.70 -0.67
N SER A 129 7.41 10.64 -0.54
CA SER A 129 7.97 10.20 0.74
C SER A 129 8.92 11.26 1.32
N LEU A 130 9.77 11.85 0.47
CA LEU A 130 10.68 12.92 0.88
C LEU A 130 9.92 14.18 1.32
N ALA A 131 8.88 14.58 0.58
CA ALA A 131 8.02 15.69 0.96
C ALA A 131 7.35 15.45 2.33
N CYS A 132 6.85 14.24 2.58
CA CYS A 132 6.27 13.86 3.86
C CYS A 132 7.29 13.89 5.01
N ALA A 133 8.51 13.40 4.76
CA ALA A 133 9.59 13.42 5.75
C ALA A 133 10.00 14.85 6.13
N ILE A 134 10.20 15.71 5.12
CA ILE A 134 10.57 17.11 5.32
C ILE A 134 9.47 17.84 6.09
N GLU A 135 8.21 17.73 5.64
CA GLU A 135 7.07 18.35 6.35
C GLU A 135 7.01 17.87 7.79
N GLY A 136 7.17 16.56 8.03
CA GLY A 136 7.19 15.96 9.36
C GLY A 136 8.25 16.55 10.29
N VAL A 137 9.46 16.82 9.79
CA VAL A 137 10.51 17.50 10.56
C VAL A 137 10.13 18.96 10.84
N LEU A 138 9.62 19.68 9.83
CA LEU A 138 9.26 21.10 9.96
C LEU A 138 8.14 21.35 10.97
N ILE A 139 7.16 20.44 11.06
CA ILE A 139 6.03 20.58 11.99
C ILE A 139 6.18 19.75 13.27
N GLY A 140 7.35 19.14 13.50
CA GLY A 140 7.63 18.33 14.70
C GLY A 140 6.83 17.02 14.81
N GLN A 141 6.28 16.51 13.70
CA GLN A 141 5.47 15.30 13.64
C GLN A 141 6.29 14.08 13.21
N TYR A 142 6.97 13.44 14.15
CA TYR A 142 7.81 12.27 13.89
C TYR A 142 7.07 11.06 13.31
N LEU A 143 5.75 10.95 13.50
CA LEU A 143 4.95 9.92 12.83
C LEU A 143 5.07 10.03 11.30
N MET A 144 5.04 11.25 10.75
CA MET A 144 5.17 11.48 9.30
C MET A 144 6.54 11.01 8.79
N VAL A 145 7.60 11.33 9.55
CA VAL A 145 8.96 10.87 9.25
C VAL A 145 9.03 9.33 9.28
N GLY A 146 8.51 8.70 10.34
CA GLY A 146 8.51 7.24 10.47
C GLY A 146 7.73 6.56 9.34
N MET A 147 6.55 7.10 8.98
CA MET A 147 5.74 6.56 7.90
C MET A 147 6.42 6.72 6.54
N SER A 148 7.11 7.84 6.28
CA SER A 148 7.81 8.09 5.02
C SER A 148 8.83 7.00 4.67
N MET A 149 9.44 6.38 5.69
CA MET A 149 10.41 5.29 5.51
C MET A 149 9.81 4.08 4.80
N VAL A 150 8.51 3.83 4.98
CA VAL A 150 7.79 2.76 4.28
C VAL A 150 7.78 3.03 2.76
N GLY A 151 7.67 4.29 2.37
CA GLY A 151 7.68 4.70 0.96
C GLY A 151 9.04 4.50 0.31
N PHE A 152 10.12 4.94 0.98
CA PHE A 152 11.48 4.69 0.52
C PHE A 152 11.80 3.21 0.42
N ALA A 153 11.46 2.41 1.43
CA ALA A 153 11.67 0.97 1.43
C ALA A 153 10.87 0.28 0.30
N THR A 154 9.62 0.70 0.08
CA THR A 154 8.77 0.17 -1.00
C THR A 154 9.39 0.47 -2.37
N ALA A 155 9.66 1.74 -2.67
CA ALA A 155 10.22 2.12 -3.97
C ALA A 155 11.61 1.50 -4.21
N GLY A 156 12.47 1.51 -3.18
CA GLY A 156 13.81 0.92 -3.26
C GLY A 156 13.77 -0.58 -3.55
N THR A 157 12.96 -1.35 -2.82
CA THR A 157 12.84 -2.80 -3.05
C THR A 157 12.16 -3.13 -4.38
N ASN A 158 11.17 -2.32 -4.80
CA ASN A 158 10.52 -2.49 -6.10
C ASN A 158 11.51 -2.25 -7.25
N LEU A 159 12.29 -1.16 -7.18
CA LEU A 159 13.33 -0.84 -8.15
C LEU A 159 14.43 -1.90 -8.16
N PHE A 160 14.85 -2.39 -7.00
CA PHE A 160 15.82 -3.49 -6.91
C PHE A 160 15.35 -4.73 -7.69
N PHE A 161 14.10 -5.14 -7.51
CA PHE A 161 13.53 -6.23 -8.32
C PHE A 161 13.44 -5.84 -9.79
N MET A 162 12.87 -4.68 -10.10
CA MET A 162 12.60 -4.24 -11.47
C MET A 162 13.87 -4.14 -12.29
N LEU A 163 14.98 -3.69 -11.71
CA LEU A 163 16.25 -3.48 -12.41
C LEU A 163 17.15 -4.72 -12.42
N ASN A 164 16.82 -5.77 -11.66
CA ASN A 164 17.54 -7.04 -11.71
C ASN A 164 17.37 -7.70 -13.10
N PRO A 165 18.44 -7.88 -13.90
CA PRO A 165 18.32 -8.41 -15.27
C PRO A 165 17.79 -9.85 -15.34
N ALA A 166 18.03 -10.66 -14.31
CA ALA A 166 17.67 -12.08 -14.29
C ALA A 166 17.21 -12.49 -12.89
N PRO A 167 15.99 -12.07 -12.45
CA PRO A 167 15.49 -12.45 -11.14
C PRO A 167 15.27 -13.97 -11.08
N GLY A 168 15.55 -14.55 -9.91
CA GLY A 168 15.39 -15.98 -9.67
C GLY A 168 13.94 -16.49 -9.86
N PRO A 169 13.75 -17.82 -9.89
CA PRO A 169 12.44 -18.41 -10.12
C PRO A 169 11.43 -18.00 -9.04
N LYS A 170 10.22 -17.65 -9.46
CA LYS A 170 9.10 -17.20 -8.59
C LYS A 170 9.38 -15.95 -7.75
N VAL A 171 10.47 -15.21 -7.96
CA VAL A 171 10.69 -13.92 -7.26
C VAL A 171 9.56 -12.93 -7.56
N TYR A 172 9.04 -12.93 -8.79
CA TYR A 172 7.85 -12.14 -9.15
C TYR A 172 6.63 -12.43 -8.26
N LEU A 173 6.49 -13.67 -7.76
CA LEU A 173 5.39 -14.06 -6.88
C LEU A 173 5.62 -13.56 -5.45
N MET A 174 6.88 -13.53 -5.00
CA MET A 174 7.24 -12.92 -3.72
C MET A 174 6.98 -11.41 -3.74
N GLU A 175 7.33 -10.75 -4.83
CA GLU A 175 7.06 -9.33 -5.05
C GLU A 175 5.56 -9.02 -5.11
N HIS A 176 4.78 -9.85 -5.82
CA HIS A 176 3.32 -9.77 -5.81
C HIS A 176 2.74 -9.83 -4.40
N VAL A 177 3.16 -10.83 -3.61
CA VAL A 177 2.68 -11.01 -2.23
C VAL A 177 3.08 -9.82 -1.37
N LYS A 178 4.34 -9.37 -1.43
CA LYS A 178 4.84 -8.20 -0.68
C LYS A 178 3.98 -6.97 -0.97
N ALA A 179 3.74 -6.71 -2.24
CA ALA A 179 3.05 -5.50 -2.68
C ALA A 179 1.54 -5.54 -2.39
N ILE A 180 0.84 -6.63 -2.71
CA ILE A 180 -0.60 -6.74 -2.45
C ILE A 180 -0.91 -6.81 -0.95
N VAL A 181 -0.10 -7.51 -0.16
CA VAL A 181 -0.26 -7.50 1.30
C VAL A 181 0.09 -6.13 1.86
N GLY A 182 1.12 -5.45 1.34
CA GLY A 182 1.43 -4.07 1.68
C GLY A 182 0.26 -3.10 1.41
N ALA A 183 -0.41 -3.24 0.26
CA ALA A 183 -1.65 -2.49 -0.02
C ALA A 183 -2.77 -2.85 0.97
N GLY A 184 -2.84 -4.09 1.45
CA GLY A 184 -3.72 -4.48 2.54
C GLY A 184 -3.38 -3.76 3.85
N ILE A 185 -2.10 -3.69 4.22
CA ILE A 185 -1.62 -2.96 5.41
C ILE A 185 -2.12 -1.52 5.37
N SER A 186 -1.95 -0.81 4.25
CA SER A 186 -2.35 0.59 4.16
C SER A 186 -3.85 0.81 4.39
N VAL A 187 -4.70 -0.09 3.89
CA VAL A 187 -6.15 -0.05 4.09
C VAL A 187 -6.50 -0.27 5.56
N TYR A 188 -5.93 -1.30 6.19
CA TYR A 188 -6.19 -1.57 7.61
C TYR A 188 -5.65 -0.46 8.52
N THR A 189 -4.49 0.12 8.21
CA THR A 189 -3.95 1.28 8.93
C THR A 189 -4.86 2.48 8.78
N ALA A 190 -5.34 2.79 7.56
CA ALA A 190 -6.27 3.89 7.34
C ALA A 190 -7.57 3.70 8.14
N PHE A 191 -8.24 2.54 8.04
CA PHE A 191 -9.48 2.29 8.78
C PHE A 191 -9.28 2.28 10.29
N SER A 192 -8.14 1.79 10.79
CA SER A 192 -7.83 1.83 12.22
C SER A 192 -7.61 3.27 12.69
N ALA A 193 -6.76 4.04 11.99
CA ALA A 193 -6.45 5.42 12.34
C ALA A 193 -7.68 6.34 12.25
N PHE A 194 -8.42 6.30 11.14
CA PHE A 194 -9.62 7.12 10.95
C PHE A 194 -10.81 6.62 11.78
N GLY A 195 -10.93 5.31 12.01
CA GLY A 195 -11.89 4.77 12.98
C GLY A 195 -11.61 5.29 14.39
N ALA A 196 -10.33 5.34 14.78
CA ALA A 196 -9.90 5.92 16.04
C ALA A 196 -10.14 7.43 16.11
N VAL A 197 -9.99 8.21 15.03
CA VAL A 197 -10.37 9.65 15.02
C VAL A 197 -11.81 9.85 15.51
N ARG A 198 -12.73 8.93 15.16
CA ARG A 198 -14.14 9.03 15.55
C ARG A 198 -14.44 8.48 16.95
N LEU A 199 -13.77 7.41 17.36
CA LEU A 199 -14.09 6.67 18.60
C LEU A 199 -13.18 7.05 19.77
N MET A 200 -11.90 7.33 19.50
CA MET A 200 -10.86 7.63 20.48
C MET A 200 -9.84 8.64 19.87
N PRO A 201 -10.22 9.93 19.72
CA PRO A 201 -9.44 10.92 18.97
C PRO A 201 -7.98 11.06 19.45
N SER A 202 -7.75 10.94 20.76
CA SER A 202 -6.41 11.03 21.37
C SER A 202 -5.44 9.94 20.89
N MET A 203 -5.96 8.81 20.39
CA MET A 203 -5.17 7.66 19.95
C MET A 203 -4.99 7.59 18.43
N ALA A 204 -5.64 8.47 17.65
CA ALA A 204 -5.67 8.37 16.19
C ALA A 204 -4.29 8.40 15.52
N LEU A 205 -3.37 9.18 16.08
CA LEU A 205 -1.98 9.30 15.61
C LEU A 205 -0.99 8.54 16.50
N HIS A 206 -1.47 7.70 17.42
CA HIS A 206 -0.60 6.91 18.27
C HIS A 206 0.14 5.85 17.44
N PRO A 207 1.49 5.82 17.43
CA PRO A 207 2.26 4.91 16.59
C PRO A 207 1.92 3.43 16.78
N GLY A 208 1.51 3.04 17.99
CA GLY A 208 1.08 1.66 18.28
C GLY A 208 -0.13 1.21 17.47
N LEU A 209 -1.11 2.08 17.24
CA LEU A 209 -2.30 1.76 16.43
C LEU A 209 -1.91 1.49 14.97
N TRP A 210 -0.95 2.26 14.46
CA TRP A 210 -0.44 2.15 13.10
C TRP A 210 0.45 0.92 12.90
N ALA A 211 1.09 0.44 13.97
CA ALA A 211 1.95 -0.73 13.95
C ALA A 211 1.18 -2.06 13.87
N ILE A 212 -0.07 -2.14 14.36
CA ILE A 212 -0.84 -3.40 14.39
C ILE A 212 -1.03 -4.00 12.98
N PRO A 213 -1.52 -3.24 11.97
CA PRO A 213 -1.63 -3.77 10.61
C PRO A 213 -0.26 -4.10 10.00
N LEU A 214 0.77 -3.31 10.33
CA LEU A 214 2.13 -3.54 9.83
C LEU A 214 2.68 -4.89 10.31
N VAL A 215 2.63 -5.16 11.62
CA VAL A 215 3.09 -6.43 12.20
C VAL A 215 2.33 -7.61 11.60
N THR A 216 1.00 -7.49 11.52
CA THR A 216 0.13 -8.54 10.96
C THR A 216 0.46 -8.80 9.49
N GLY A 217 0.58 -7.76 8.68
CA GLY A 217 0.90 -7.88 7.26
C GLY A 217 2.31 -8.42 7.01
N LEU A 218 3.30 -8.02 7.79
CA LEU A 218 4.66 -8.57 7.71
C LEU A 218 4.66 -10.06 8.03
N ALA A 219 3.92 -10.51 9.05
CA ALA A 219 3.78 -11.93 9.36
C ALA A 219 3.18 -12.71 8.16
N ILE A 220 2.14 -12.16 7.51
CA ILE A 220 1.53 -12.76 6.31
C ILE A 220 2.53 -12.82 5.14
N ILE A 221 3.29 -11.76 4.90
CA ILE A 221 4.33 -11.70 3.84
C ILE A 221 5.38 -12.77 4.09
N LEU A 222 5.96 -12.81 5.29
CA LEU A 222 7.01 -13.76 5.67
C LEU A 222 6.53 -15.21 5.58
N TYR A 223 5.31 -15.48 6.04
CA TYR A 223 4.68 -16.79 5.92
C TYR A 223 4.59 -17.24 4.46
N HIS A 224 3.99 -16.42 3.59
CA HIS A 224 3.81 -16.79 2.18
C HIS A 224 5.14 -16.86 1.42
N HIS A 225 6.09 -15.98 1.71
CA HIS A 225 7.45 -16.06 1.16
C HIS A 225 8.14 -17.37 1.54
N ARG A 226 8.01 -17.81 2.80
CA ARG A 226 8.53 -19.12 3.24
C ARG A 226 7.91 -20.27 2.46
N GLN A 227 6.59 -20.27 2.28
CA GLN A 227 5.88 -21.31 1.51
C GLN A 227 6.36 -21.35 0.04
N ILE A 228 6.56 -20.20 -0.59
CA ILE A 228 7.09 -20.12 -1.97
C ILE A 228 8.50 -20.72 -2.04
N ARG A 229 9.40 -20.36 -1.12
CA ARG A 229 10.76 -20.91 -1.07
C ARG A 229 10.78 -22.43 -0.87
N LEU A 230 9.94 -22.96 0.03
CA LEU A 230 9.81 -24.40 0.23
C LEU A 230 9.36 -25.13 -1.04
N SER A 231 8.43 -24.55 -1.80
CA SER A 231 7.98 -25.13 -3.07
C SER A 231 9.07 -25.21 -4.15
N LEU A 232 10.09 -24.35 -4.09
CA LEU A 232 11.23 -24.38 -5.00
C LEU A 232 12.21 -25.50 -4.63
N ARG A 233 12.47 -25.67 -3.32
CA ARG A 233 13.34 -26.74 -2.80
C ARG A 233 12.78 -28.13 -3.12
N ALA A 234 11.49 -28.35 -2.87
CA ALA A 234 10.82 -29.62 -3.17
C ALA A 234 10.86 -29.98 -4.67
N ARG A 235 10.78 -28.97 -5.55
CA ARG A 235 10.90 -29.18 -6.99
C ARG A 235 12.34 -29.55 -7.37
N ALA A 236 13.34 -28.89 -6.80
CA ALA A 236 14.74 -29.20 -7.08
C ALA A 236 15.11 -30.63 -6.66
N SER A 237 14.63 -31.11 -5.50
CA SER A 237 14.86 -32.49 -5.05
C SER A 237 14.17 -33.53 -5.93
N GLN A 238 12.97 -33.25 -6.44
CA GLN A 238 12.27 -34.13 -7.38
C GLN A 238 13.00 -34.24 -8.72
N THR A 239 13.50 -33.13 -9.26
CA THR A 239 14.28 -33.15 -10.51
C THR A 239 15.59 -33.92 -10.35
N ALA A 240 16.25 -33.80 -9.19
CA ALA A 240 17.49 -34.53 -8.91
C ALA A 240 17.27 -36.05 -8.79
N GLY A 241 16.22 -36.49 -8.11
CA GLY A 241 15.90 -37.91 -7.96
C GLY A 241 15.30 -38.59 -9.20
N ALA A 242 14.81 -37.81 -10.18
CA ALA A 242 14.37 -38.33 -11.48
C ALA A 242 15.51 -38.46 -12.50
N ALA A 243 16.69 -37.89 -12.21
CA ALA A 243 17.88 -37.93 -13.05
C ALA A 243 18.94 -38.95 -12.59
N SER A 244 18.67 -39.64 -11.48
CA SER A 244 19.45 -40.74 -10.90
C SER A 244 18.81 -42.09 -11.20
#